data_AF-A0A7C1V9U4-F1
#
_entry.id   AF-A0A7C1V9U4-F1
#
_cell.length_a   1.000
_cell.length_b   1.000
_cell.length_c   1.000
_cell.angle_alpha   90.00
_cell.angle_beta   90.00
_cell.angle_gamma   90.00
#
_symmetry.space_group_name_H-M   'P 1'
#
loop_
_entity.id
_entity.type
_entity.pdbx_description
1 polymer ?
#
loop_
_entity_poly.entity_id
_entity_poly.type
_entity_poly.pdbx_seq_one_letter_code
_entity_poly.pdbx_strand_id
1 'polypeptide(L)' 'MRSLSSKKIPVILDTDIGMDIDDTWALGLILKCPELDVKLITTSSDNTTIKAKLVAKFLEIAERT' A
#
# COMPACT_ATOMS: atom_id res chain seq x y z
N MET A 1 18.89 -17.89 -15.81
CA MET A 1 18.10 -17.63 -14.59
C MET A 1 18.97 -16.83 -13.62
N ARG A 2 18.70 -15.53 -13.45
CA ARG A 2 19.39 -14.74 -12.42
C ARG A 2 18.62 -14.92 -11.12
N SER A 3 19.14 -15.78 -10.24
CA SER A 3 18.82 -15.72 -8.82
C SER A 3 19.51 -14.48 -8.28
N LEU A 4 18.79 -13.37 -8.21
CA LEU A 4 19.16 -12.25 -7.38
C LEU A 4 18.30 -12.37 -6.13
N SER A 5 18.92 -12.73 -5.01
CA SER A 5 18.42 -12.35 -3.69
C SER A 5 18.51 -10.80 -3.60
N SER A 6 17.70 -10.13 -4.41
CA SER A 6 17.53 -8.69 -4.39
C SER A 6 16.68 -8.42 -3.17
N LYS A 7 17.33 -8.05 -2.07
CA LYS A 7 16.66 -7.60 -0.85
C LYS A 7 15.61 -6.56 -1.26
N LYS A 8 14.35 -6.82 -0.95
CA LYS A 8 13.24 -5.93 -1.32
C LYS A 8 13.52 -4.51 -0.82
N ILE A 9 13.13 -3.51 -1.61
CA ILE A 9 13.32 -2.11 -1.27
C ILE A 9 12.27 -1.75 -0.20
N PRO A 10 12.68 -1.37 1.01
CA PRO A 10 11.74 -0.97 2.04
C PRO A 10 11.12 0.39 1.67
N VAL A 11 9.80 0.49 1.76
CA VAL A 11 9.05 1.70 1.39
C VAL A 11 8.00 2.05 2.44
N ILE A 12 7.72 3.35 2.55
CA ILE A 12 6.55 3.90 3.23
C ILE A 12 5.65 4.49 2.14
N LEU A 13 4.37 4.11 2.13
CA LEU A 13 3.36 4.68 1.25
C LEU A 13 2.59 5.75 2.02
N ASP A 14 2.63 6.99 1.57
CA ASP A 14 1.68 8.03 1.99
C ASP A 14 0.66 8.22 0.87
N THR A 15 -0.63 8.21 1.20
CA THR A 15 -1.72 8.24 0.21
C THR A 15 -2.93 8.99 0.76
N ASP A 16 -3.64 9.72 -0.09
CA ASP A 16 -4.90 10.37 0.22
C ASP A 16 -6.13 9.57 -0.20
N ILE A 17 -5.96 8.24 -0.34
CA ILE A 17 -6.96 7.23 -0.74
C ILE A 17 -8.40 7.53 -0.30
N GLY A 18 -9.32 7.42 -1.25
CA GLY A 18 -10.76 7.61 -1.02
C GLY A 18 -11.32 8.92 -1.57
N MET A 19 -10.51 9.72 -2.28
CA MET A 19 -10.96 10.89 -3.04
C MET A 19 -11.27 10.52 -4.49
N ASP A 20 -10.27 10.00 -5.20
CA ASP A 20 -10.35 9.39 -6.51
C ASP A 20 -9.72 7.98 -6.51
N ILE A 21 -9.64 7.36 -7.69
CA ILE A 21 -9.46 5.92 -7.83
C ILE A 21 -8.00 5.49 -7.90
N ASP A 22 -7.09 6.36 -8.31
CA ASP A 22 -5.70 6.01 -8.62
C ASP A 22 -4.91 5.57 -7.39
N ASP A 23 -5.14 6.15 -6.22
CA ASP A 23 -4.58 5.66 -4.95
C ASP A 23 -4.94 4.20 -4.65
N THR A 24 -6.17 3.81 -4.98
CA THR A 24 -6.64 2.43 -4.77
C THR A 24 -5.90 1.48 -5.70
N TRP A 25 -5.66 1.89 -6.96
CA TRP A 25 -4.84 1.15 -7.90
C TRP A 25 -3.36 1.10 -7.47
N ALA A 26 -2.81 2.21 -6.98
CA ALA A 26 -1.45 2.29 -6.47
C ALA A 26 -1.24 1.34 -5.28
N LEU A 27 -2.18 1.32 -4.33
CA LEU A 27 -2.18 0.39 -3.19
C LEU A 27 -2.27 -1.07 -3.65
N GLY A 28 -3.14 -1.39 -4.60
CA GLY A 28 -3.22 -2.74 -5.15
C GLY A 28 -1.93 -3.19 -5.83
N LEU A 29 -1.34 -2.31 -6.64
CA LEU A 29 -0.12 -2.58 -7.39
C LEU A 29 1.09 -2.76 -6.46
N ILE A 30 1.32 -1.82 -5.53
CA ILE A 30 2.50 -1.84 -4.64
C ILE A 30 2.51 -3.10 -3.76
N LEU A 31 1.35 -3.62 -3.36
CA LEU A 31 1.24 -4.86 -2.58
C LEU A 31 1.61 -6.11 -3.39
N LYS A 32 1.57 -6.05 -4.73
CA LYS A 32 1.93 -7.15 -5.64
C LYS A 32 3.34 -7.02 -6.23
N CYS A 33 4.01 -5.87 -6.09
CA CYS A 33 5.38 -5.66 -6.54
C CYS A 33 6.36 -6.58 -5.76
N PRO A 34 7.03 -7.55 -6.41
CA PRO A 34 8.00 -8.43 -5.75
C PRO A 34 9.26 -7.70 -5.26
N GLU A 35 9.59 -6.56 -5.85
CA GLU A 35 10.74 -5.73 -5.55
C GLU A 35 10.56 -4.81 -4.34
N LEU A 36 9.30 -4.58 -3.90
CA LEU A 36 8.97 -3.65 -2.82
C LEU A 36 8.55 -4.38 -1.53
N ASP A 37 8.93 -3.79 -0.40
CA ASP A 37 8.59 -4.24 0.96
C ASP A 37 7.96 -3.09 1.72
N VAL A 38 6.63 -3.01 1.62
CA VAL A 38 5.82 -1.97 2.28
C VAL A 38 5.91 -2.15 3.79
N LYS A 39 6.56 -1.19 4.47
CA LYS A 39 6.78 -1.20 5.92
C LYS A 39 5.70 -0.47 6.69
N LEU A 40 5.11 0.55 6.08
CA LEU A 40 4.10 1.40 6.68
C LEU A 40 3.25 2.03 5.56
N ILE A 41 1.97 2.21 5.86
CA ILE A 41 1.05 3.00 5.05
C ILE A 41 0.50 4.11 5.95
N THR A 42 0.65 5.36 5.53
CA THR A 42 0.07 6.55 6.16
C THR A 42 -1.02 7.12 5.26
N THR A 43 -2.01 7.77 5.88
CA THR A 43 -3.07 8.46 5.16
C THR A 43 -2.99 9.96 5.39
N SER A 44 -3.16 10.73 4.32
CA SER A 44 -3.12 12.18 4.35
C SER A 44 -4.41 12.80 3.82
N SER A 45 -4.59 14.09 4.15
CA SER A 45 -5.75 14.92 3.77
C SER A 45 -7.11 14.53 4.38
N ASP A 46 -7.91 15.54 4.70
CA ASP A 46 -9.27 15.43 5.24
C ASP A 46 -9.40 14.45 6.42
N ASN A 47 -10.36 13.52 6.36
CA ASN A 47 -10.63 12.55 7.41
C ASN A 47 -9.71 11.34 7.29
N THR A 48 -8.45 11.52 7.70
CA THR A 48 -7.42 10.46 7.70
C THR A 48 -7.81 9.22 8.50
N THR A 49 -8.68 9.36 9.51
CA THR A 49 -9.20 8.21 10.28
C THR A 49 -10.08 7.31 9.42
N ILE A 50 -10.98 7.88 8.62
CA ILE A 50 -11.81 7.09 7.68
C ILE A 50 -10.92 6.48 6.59
N LYS A 51 -9.96 7.24 6.04
CA LYS A 51 -9.03 6.72 5.03
C LYS A 51 -8.17 5.57 5.58
N ALA A 52 -7.70 5.66 6.83
CA ALA A 52 -6.97 4.58 7.48
C ALA A 52 -7.84 3.32 7.63
N LYS A 53 -9.12 3.46 7.94
CA LYS A 53 -10.08 2.34 7.95
C LYS A 53 -10.28 1.75 6.55
N LEU A 54 -10.31 2.58 5.51
CA LEU A 54 -10.40 2.14 4.11
C LEU A 54 -9.16 1.31 3.72
N VAL A 55 -7.95 1.79 4.03
CA VAL A 55 -6.70 1.04 3.86
C VAL A 55 -6.77 -0.28 4.61
N ALA A 56 -7.14 -0.27 5.89
CA ALA A 56 -7.25 -1.48 6.71
C ALA A 56 -8.21 -2.50 6.09
N LYS A 57 -9.36 -2.05 5.57
CA LYS A 57 -10.33 -2.93 4.90
C LYS A 57 -9.76 -3.50 3.60
N PHE A 58 -9.03 -2.70 2.83
CA PHE A 58 -8.36 -3.14 1.62
C PHE A 58 -7.32 -4.24 1.94
N LEU A 59 -6.49 -4.02 2.97
CA LEU A 59 -5.48 -4.99 3.40
C LEU A 59 -6.07 -6.31 3.90
N GLU A 60 -7.21 -6.26 4.60
CA GLU A 60 -7.97 -7.44 5.00
C GLU A 60 -8.39 -8.26 3.77
N ILE A 61 -8.97 -7.62 2.76
CA ILE A 61 -9.39 -8.27 1.50
C ILE A 61 -8.18 -8.81 0.72
N ALA A 62 -7.05 -8.11 0.78
CA ALA A 62 -5.81 -8.51 0.12
C ALA A 62 -5.02 -9.60 0.87
N GLU A 63 -5.52 -10.09 2.01
CA GLU A 63 -4.86 -11.07 2.89
C GLU A 63 -3.48 -10.58 3.38
N ARG A 64 -3.44 -9.32 3.84
CA ARG A 64 -2.21 -8.63 4.30
C ARG A 64 -2.29 -8.11 5.74
N THR A 65 -3.16 -8.69 6.56
CA THR A 65 -3.30 -8.45 8.01
C THR A 65 -2.45 -9.40 8.84
#